data_AF-A0A1N6XB30-F1
#
_entry.id   AF-A0A1N6XB30-F1
#
_cell.length_a   1.000
_cell.length_b   1.000
_cell.length_c   1.000
_cell.angle_alpha   90.00
_cell.angle_beta   90.00
_cell.angle_gamma   90.00
#
_symmetry.space_group_name_H-M   'P 1'
#
loop_
_entity.id
_entity.type
_entity.pdbx_description
1 polymer ?
#
loop_
_entity_poly.entity_id
_entity_poly.type
_entity_poly.pdbx_seq_one_letter_code
_entity_poly.pdbx_strand_id
1 'polypeptide(L)'
;MHIKHLTPEVLRGLSAAAVPTPEQQDRLEVRLLTAFVTLSFINDLAGPITYIFRLAPSMLHKVAALEHGLPGAHAIGFAFIVSLLLIVPHAVALAFFPGSLAIRWPRKLATLAAVISAFTWGYLGVLSLPLQTSGALFWLYERQGIESVGLAFIYAISLNAQLLRAIYKAVNT
;
A
#
# COMPACT_ATOMS: atom_id res chain seq x y z
N MET A 1 -11.98 -21.01 10.16
CA MET A 1 -12.02 -21.31 8.72
C MET A 1 -12.20 -22.82 8.60
N HIS A 2 -13.39 -23.30 8.22
CA HIS A 2 -13.65 -24.74 8.08
C HIS A 2 -13.02 -25.25 6.78
N ILE A 3 -11.81 -25.78 6.86
CA ILE A 3 -11.09 -26.38 5.73
C ILE A 3 -11.57 -27.83 5.58
N LYS A 4 -12.82 -28.04 5.15
CA LYS A 4 -13.37 -29.41 4.98
C LYS A 4 -13.45 -29.87 3.51
N HIS A 5 -13.12 -29.02 2.54
CA HIS A 5 -13.23 -29.36 1.10
C HIS A 5 -12.12 -28.73 0.25
N LEU A 6 -10.85 -29.08 0.48
CA LEU A 6 -9.79 -28.77 -0.49
C LEU A 6 -9.75 -29.86 -1.55
N THR A 7 -9.92 -29.50 -2.82
CA THR A 7 -9.84 -30.46 -3.92
C THR A 7 -8.38 -30.90 -4.14
N PRO A 8 -8.15 -32.10 -4.71
CA PRO A 8 -6.79 -32.59 -5.02
C PRO A 8 -5.99 -31.67 -5.95
N GLU A 9 -6.68 -30.90 -6.79
CA GLU A 9 -6.10 -29.89 -7.68
C GLU A 9 -5.54 -28.70 -6.91
N VAL A 10 -6.27 -28.22 -5.88
CA VAL A 10 -5.81 -27.15 -5.00
C VAL A 10 -4.58 -27.61 -4.22
N LEU A 11 -4.54 -28.85 -3.75
CA LEU A 11 -3.37 -29.42 -3.07
C LEU A 11 -2.14 -29.49 -3.99
N ARG A 12 -2.32 -29.92 -5.26
CA ARG A 12 -1.24 -29.90 -6.26
C ARG A 12 -0.77 -28.47 -6.55
N GLY A 13 -1.69 -27.53 -6.74
CA GLY A 13 -1.35 -26.12 -6.93
C GLY A 13 -0.59 -25.51 -5.75
N LEU A 14 -0.96 -25.86 -4.52
CA LEU A 14 -0.26 -25.43 -3.30
C LEU A 14 1.18 -25.97 -3.22
N SER A 15 1.40 -27.23 -3.60
CA SER A 15 2.76 -27.79 -3.66
C SER A 15 3.64 -27.17 -4.75
N ALA A 16 3.04 -26.71 -5.85
CA ALA A 16 3.76 -26.09 -6.96
C ALA A 16 4.11 -24.61 -6.73
N ALA A 17 3.38 -23.90 -5.85
CA ALA A 17 3.47 -22.46 -5.68
C ALA A 17 4.75 -21.96 -4.96
N ALA A 18 5.71 -22.83 -4.64
CA ALA A 18 7.00 -22.51 -3.99
C ALA A 18 6.87 -21.47 -2.85
N VAL A 19 5.86 -21.66 -1.99
CA VAL A 19 5.48 -20.67 -0.97
C VAL A 19 6.64 -20.50 0.02
N PRO A 20 7.16 -19.28 0.23
CA PRO A 20 8.29 -19.08 1.13
C PRO A 20 7.96 -19.54 2.55
N THR A 21 8.85 -20.32 3.17
CA THR A 21 8.70 -20.75 4.57
C THR A 21 8.83 -19.55 5.52
N PRO A 22 8.36 -19.64 6.78
CA PRO A 22 8.55 -18.58 7.77
C PRO A 22 10.02 -18.16 7.93
N GLU A 23 10.94 -19.12 7.95
CA GLU A 23 12.39 -18.89 8.03
C GLU A 23 12.94 -18.10 6.84
N GLN A 24 12.42 -18.35 5.63
CA GLN A 24 12.79 -17.61 4.44
C GLN A 24 12.30 -16.15 4.47
N GLN A 25 11.20 -15.86 5.16
CA GLN A 25 10.71 -14.51 5.35
C GLN A 25 11.39 -13.75 6.49
N ASP A 26 11.91 -14.47 7.48
CA ASP A 26 12.65 -13.88 8.62
C ASP A 26 14.10 -13.54 8.28
N ARG A 27 14.54 -13.85 7.05
CA ARG A 27 15.83 -13.40 6.52
C ARG A 27 15.95 -11.89 6.68
N LEU A 28 17.07 -11.46 7.25
CA LEU A 28 17.36 -10.04 7.52
C LEU A 28 17.17 -9.17 6.27
N GLU A 29 17.61 -9.66 5.11
CA GLU A 29 17.46 -9.00 3.81
C GLU A 29 16.00 -8.69 3.46
N VAL A 30 15.10 -9.67 3.61
CA VAL A 30 13.67 -9.51 3.31
C VAL A 30 13.02 -8.50 4.26
N ARG A 31 13.41 -8.54 5.54
CA ARG A 31 12.94 -7.60 6.56
C ARG A 31 13.41 -6.18 6.28
N LEU A 32 14.69 -6.00 5.93
CA LEU A 32 15.26 -4.70 5.56
C LEU A 32 14.61 -4.14 4.31
N LEU A 33 14.39 -4.96 3.27
CA LEU A 33 13.69 -4.54 2.06
C LEU A 33 12.25 -4.12 2.38
N THR A 34 11.54 -4.91 3.19
CA THR A 34 10.16 -4.58 3.59
C THR A 34 10.09 -3.29 4.41
N ALA A 35 11.04 -3.09 5.33
CA ALA A 35 11.16 -1.86 6.10
C ALA A 35 11.45 -0.66 5.19
N PHE A 36 12.39 -0.79 4.26
CA PHE A 36 12.72 0.25 3.28
C PHE A 36 11.49 0.64 2.45
N VAL A 37 10.79 -0.34 1.87
CA VAL A 37 9.56 -0.12 1.11
C VAL A 37 8.49 0.58 1.95
N THR A 38 8.31 0.16 3.21
CA THR A 38 7.33 0.76 4.12
C THR A 38 7.68 2.20 4.47
N LEU A 39 8.95 2.49 4.76
CA LEU A 39 9.42 3.84 5.07
C LEU A 39 9.34 4.77 3.86
N SER A 40 9.71 4.30 2.68
CA SER A 40 9.54 5.04 1.43
C SER A 40 8.07 5.38 1.19
N PHE A 41 7.16 4.43 1.42
CA PHE A 41 5.73 4.70 1.28
C PHE A 41 5.21 5.71 2.33
N ILE A 42 5.65 5.62 3.59
CA ILE A 42 5.32 6.63 4.61
C ILE A 42 5.80 8.02 4.20
N ASN A 43 7.03 8.12 3.67
CA ASN A 43 7.57 9.37 3.17
C ASN A 43 6.74 9.95 2.01
N ASP A 44 6.33 9.09 1.07
CA ASP A 44 5.47 9.46 -0.07
C ASP A 44 4.08 9.93 0.36
N LEU A 45 3.59 9.53 1.54
CA LEU A 45 2.32 10.02 2.11
C LEU A 45 2.53 11.32 2.91
N ALA A 46 3.64 11.45 3.63
CA ALA A 46 3.93 12.61 4.47
C ALA A 46 4.13 13.89 3.64
N GLY A 47 4.76 13.78 2.47
CA GLY A 47 4.97 14.89 1.55
C GLY A 47 3.64 15.57 1.17
N PRO A 48 2.71 14.86 0.51
CA PRO A 48 1.41 15.39 0.12
C PRO A 48 0.61 16.04 1.24
N ILE A 49 0.57 15.41 2.42
CA ILE A 49 -0.08 15.96 3.61
C ILE A 49 0.53 17.32 3.96
N THR A 50 1.86 17.40 3.99
CA THR A 50 2.57 18.65 4.30
C THR A 50 2.28 19.72 3.26
N TYR A 51 2.37 19.40 1.97
CA TYR A 51 2.15 20.36 0.90
C TYR A 51 0.70 20.87 0.85
N ILE A 52 -0.29 19.99 1.03
CA ILE A 52 -1.71 20.36 0.99
C ILE A 52 -2.09 21.25 2.18
N PHE A 53 -1.66 20.91 3.40
CA PHE A 53 -2.13 21.60 4.62
C PHE A 53 -1.22 22.75 5.08
N ARG A 54 0.07 22.75 4.72
CA ARG A 54 1.04 23.73 5.25
C ARG A 54 1.59 24.69 4.20
N LEU A 55 1.53 24.34 2.91
CA LEU A 55 2.13 25.12 1.84
C LEU A 55 1.09 25.49 0.77
N ALA A 56 0.25 26.47 1.10
CA ALA A 56 -0.74 27.03 0.17
C ALA A 56 -0.17 27.45 -1.21
N PRO A 57 1.08 27.96 -1.32
CA PRO A 57 1.68 28.27 -2.62
C PRO A 57 2.02 27.06 -3.50
N SER A 58 2.04 25.85 -2.93
CA SER A 58 2.45 24.62 -3.62
C SER A 58 1.48 24.25 -4.75
N MET A 59 2.01 23.64 -5.82
CA MET A 59 1.18 23.16 -6.93
C MET A 59 0.21 22.07 -6.49
N LEU A 60 0.60 21.24 -5.52
CA LEU A 60 -0.27 20.20 -4.99
C LEU A 60 -1.49 20.79 -4.28
N HIS A 61 -1.31 21.82 -3.45
CA HIS A 61 -2.42 22.54 -2.83
C HIS A 61 -3.33 23.17 -3.88
N LYS A 62 -2.76 23.85 -4.88
CA LYS A 62 -3.52 24.50 -5.96
C LYS A 62 -4.37 23.51 -6.75
N VAL A 63 -3.81 22.35 -7.11
CA VAL A 63 -4.55 21.28 -7.81
C VAL A 63 -5.65 20.73 -6.91
N ALA A 64 -5.34 20.43 -5.65
CA ALA A 64 -6.32 19.90 -4.72
C ALA A 64 -7.48 20.89 -4.47
N ALA A 65 -7.22 22.19 -4.51
CA ALA A 65 -8.22 23.24 -4.36
C ALA A 65 -9.12 23.44 -5.61
N LEU A 66 -8.80 22.80 -6.74
CA LEU A 66 -9.71 22.77 -7.89
C LEU A 66 -10.96 21.93 -7.62
N GLU A 67 -10.85 20.97 -6.69
CA GLU A 67 -11.97 20.17 -6.22
C GLU A 67 -12.87 21.04 -5.34
N HIS A 68 -13.88 21.70 -5.92
CA HIS A 68 -14.88 22.48 -5.18
C HIS A 68 -14.31 23.52 -4.17
N GLY A 69 -13.05 23.96 -4.32
CA GLY A 69 -12.38 24.91 -3.42
C GLY A 69 -11.67 24.27 -2.21
N LEU A 70 -11.58 25.02 -1.11
CA LEU A 70 -10.91 24.60 0.13
C LEU A 70 -11.45 23.28 0.74
N PRO A 71 -12.77 23.00 0.73
CA PRO A 71 -13.29 21.74 1.28
C PRO A 71 -12.78 20.51 0.54
N GLY A 72 -12.64 20.56 -0.79
CA GLY A 72 -12.13 19.41 -1.56
C GLY A 72 -10.62 19.23 -1.42
N ALA A 73 -9.86 20.32 -1.27
CA ALA A 73 -8.44 20.21 -0.91
C ALA A 73 -8.23 19.44 0.40
N HIS A 74 -9.07 19.71 1.41
CA HIS A 74 -9.03 18.98 2.68
C HIS A 74 -9.47 17.52 2.54
N ALA A 75 -10.45 17.21 1.68
CA ALA A 75 -10.85 15.83 1.42
C ALA A 75 -9.71 15.00 0.81
N ILE A 76 -8.98 15.56 -0.15
CA ILE A 76 -7.79 14.92 -0.75
C ILE A 76 -6.68 14.75 0.30
N GLY A 77 -6.40 15.80 1.08
CA GLY A 77 -5.43 15.72 2.18
C GLY A 77 -5.82 14.66 3.23
N PHE A 78 -7.11 14.52 3.52
CA PHE A 78 -7.63 13.51 4.43
C PHE A 78 -7.45 12.09 3.90
N ALA A 79 -7.60 11.86 2.60
CA ALA A 79 -7.33 10.56 1.99
C ALA A 79 -5.88 10.11 2.22
N PHE A 80 -4.90 11.01 2.08
CA PHE A 80 -3.50 10.72 2.41
C PHE A 80 -3.28 10.46 3.90
N ILE A 81 -3.94 11.21 4.79
CA ILE A 81 -3.89 10.96 6.25
C ILE A 81 -4.45 9.57 6.57
N VAL A 82 -5.59 9.20 5.99
CA VAL A 82 -6.18 7.87 6.17
C VAL A 82 -5.22 6.79 5.70
N SER A 83 -4.62 6.92 4.52
CA SER A 83 -3.57 6.01 4.04
C SER A 83 -2.40 5.91 5.03
N LEU A 84 -1.94 7.04 5.57
CA LEU A 84 -0.85 7.07 6.54
C LEU A 84 -1.21 6.32 7.83
N LEU A 85 -2.41 6.54 8.37
CA LEU A 85 -2.88 5.84 9.56
C LEU A 85 -3.04 4.33 9.32
N LEU A 86 -3.47 3.92 8.12
CA LEU A 86 -3.62 2.52 7.75
C LEU A 86 -2.29 1.77 7.59
N ILE A 87 -1.20 2.44 7.20
CA ILE A 87 0.13 1.80 7.10
C ILE A 87 0.84 1.69 8.46
N VAL A 88 0.49 2.52 9.45
CA VAL A 88 1.13 2.54 10.79
C VAL A 88 1.17 1.15 11.45
N PRO A 89 0.08 0.36 11.49
CA PRO A 89 0.14 -0.97 12.06
C PRO A 89 1.16 -1.90 11.40
N HIS A 90 1.36 -1.78 10.08
CA HIS A 90 2.37 -2.57 9.38
C HIS A 90 3.78 -2.14 9.78
N ALA A 91 4.03 -0.83 9.84
CA ALA A 91 5.31 -0.28 10.28
C ALA A 91 5.63 -0.67 11.73
N VAL A 92 4.66 -0.59 12.65
CA VAL A 92 4.80 -1.01 14.05
C VAL A 92 5.09 -2.51 14.15
N ALA A 93 4.36 -3.34 13.38
CA ALA A 93 4.61 -4.78 13.34
C ALA A 93 6.03 -5.09 12.85
N LEU A 94 6.52 -4.39 11.82
CA LEU A 94 7.89 -4.57 11.32
C LEU A 94 8.97 -4.16 12.32
N ALA A 95 8.76 -3.04 13.02
CA ALA A 95 9.76 -2.47 13.94
C ALA A 95 9.86 -3.25 15.26
N PHE A 96 8.71 -3.59 15.86
CA PHE A 96 8.68 -4.12 17.23
C PHE A 96 8.38 -5.61 17.31
N PHE A 97 7.73 -6.17 16.29
CA PHE A 97 7.23 -7.54 16.32
C PHE A 97 7.57 -8.28 15.03
N PRO A 98 8.85 -8.46 14.68
CA PRO A 98 9.22 -9.09 13.42
C PRO A 98 8.65 -10.51 13.26
N GLY A 99 8.56 -11.29 14.34
CA GLY A 99 7.90 -12.60 14.33
C GLY A 99 6.38 -12.54 14.09
N SER A 100 5.76 -11.36 14.21
CA SER A 100 4.35 -11.10 13.89
C SER A 100 4.11 -10.87 12.39
N LEU A 101 5.14 -11.01 11.55
CA LEU A 101 5.01 -10.99 10.08
C LEU A 101 4.12 -12.11 9.53
N ALA A 102 3.64 -13.04 10.36
CA ALA A 102 2.60 -14.01 10.03
C ALA A 102 1.17 -13.44 10.17
N ILE A 103 0.99 -12.34 10.90
CA ILE A 103 -0.31 -11.70 11.11
C ILE A 103 -0.74 -10.99 9.83
N ARG A 104 -1.98 -11.23 9.41
CA ARG A 104 -2.50 -10.76 8.11
C ARG A 104 -3.02 -9.32 8.12
N TRP A 105 -3.65 -8.92 9.22
CA TRP A 105 -4.37 -7.65 9.27
C TRP A 105 -3.48 -6.42 9.01
N PRO A 106 -2.22 -6.32 9.51
CA PRO A 106 -1.38 -5.16 9.23
C PRO A 106 -1.06 -5.04 7.73
N ARG A 107 -0.79 -6.18 7.06
CA ARG A 107 -0.56 -6.19 5.60
C ARG A 107 -1.82 -5.83 4.83
N LYS A 108 -2.99 -6.30 5.27
CA LYS A 108 -4.27 -5.93 4.65
C LYS A 108 -4.51 -4.42 4.72
N LEU A 109 -4.22 -3.79 5.86
CA LEU A 109 -4.32 -2.33 5.99
C LEU A 109 -3.27 -1.60 5.14
N ALA A 110 -2.04 -2.12 5.07
CA ALA A 110 -1.00 -1.61 4.17
C ALA A 110 -1.41 -1.65 2.69
N THR A 111 -2.02 -2.77 2.24
CA THR A 111 -2.59 -2.88 0.89
C THR A 111 -3.67 -1.84 0.68
N LEU A 112 -4.59 -1.68 1.62
CA LEU A 112 -5.67 -0.70 1.51
C LEU A 112 -5.12 0.74 1.45
N ALA A 113 -4.12 1.06 2.28
CA ALA A 113 -3.43 2.35 2.26
C ALA A 113 -2.84 2.66 0.88
N ALA A 114 -2.17 1.69 0.26
CA ALA A 114 -1.57 1.81 -1.06
C ALA A 114 -2.62 1.98 -2.17
N VAL A 115 -3.75 1.25 -2.07
CA VAL A 115 -4.87 1.40 -3.01
C VAL A 115 -5.50 2.80 -2.91
N ILE A 116 -5.78 3.30 -1.70
CA ILE A 116 -6.31 4.65 -1.49
C ILE A 116 -5.34 5.69 -2.05
N SER A 117 -4.03 5.53 -1.78
CA SER A 117 -2.99 6.41 -2.31
C SER A 117 -3.00 6.43 -3.84
N ALA A 118 -3.08 5.27 -4.48
CA ALA A 118 -3.13 5.15 -5.94
C ALA A 118 -4.30 5.92 -6.55
N PHE A 119 -5.51 5.73 -6.01
CA PHE A 119 -6.69 6.45 -6.47
C PHE A 119 -6.59 7.95 -6.21
N THR A 120 -6.04 8.35 -5.07
CA THR A 120 -5.87 9.77 -4.73
C THR A 120 -4.90 10.46 -5.68
N TRP A 121 -3.81 9.80 -6.04
CA TRP A 121 -2.85 10.30 -7.03
C TRP A 121 -3.42 10.37 -8.45
N GLY A 122 -4.13 9.32 -8.89
CA GLY A 122 -4.82 9.37 -10.19
C GLY A 122 -5.88 10.47 -10.23
N TYR A 123 -6.60 10.68 -9.13
CA TYR A 123 -7.58 11.76 -9.01
C TYR A 123 -6.92 13.15 -9.13
N LEU A 124 -5.81 13.37 -8.41
CA LEU A 124 -4.99 14.57 -8.54
C LEU A 124 -4.45 14.75 -9.96
N GLY A 125 -4.08 13.65 -10.63
CA GLY A 125 -3.71 13.63 -12.04
C GLY A 125 -4.81 14.26 -12.90
N VAL A 126 -6.02 13.73 -12.84
CA VAL A 126 -7.19 14.25 -13.58
C VAL A 126 -7.46 15.72 -13.23
N LEU A 127 -7.45 16.08 -11.95
CA LEU A 127 -7.65 17.46 -11.51
C LEU A 127 -6.58 18.43 -12.02
N SER A 128 -5.37 17.96 -12.31
CA SER A 128 -4.29 18.82 -12.79
C SER A 128 -4.43 19.27 -14.24
N LEU A 129 -5.25 18.57 -15.04
CA LEU A 129 -5.39 18.81 -16.48
C LEU A 129 -5.74 20.27 -16.86
N PRO A 130 -6.65 20.98 -16.14
CA PRO A 130 -6.99 22.36 -16.49
C PRO A 130 -5.87 23.38 -16.26
N LEU A 131 -4.87 23.05 -15.44
CA LEU A 131 -3.81 23.98 -15.07
C LEU A 131 -2.63 23.99 -16.05
N GLN A 132 -2.58 23.06 -17.02
CA GLN A 132 -1.35 22.81 -17.76
C GLN A 132 -1.57 22.47 -19.23
N THR A 133 -0.86 23.19 -20.10
CA THR A 133 -0.82 22.93 -21.55
C THR A 133 0.09 21.76 -21.93
N SER A 134 1.07 21.40 -21.09
CA SER A 134 2.10 20.38 -21.40
C SER A 134 1.87 19.00 -20.77
N GLY A 135 0.88 18.86 -19.88
CA GLY A 135 0.57 17.59 -19.20
C GLY A 135 1.63 17.07 -18.22
N ALA A 136 2.67 17.84 -17.91
CA ALA A 136 3.78 17.35 -17.09
C ALA A 136 3.36 16.96 -15.66
N LEU A 137 2.44 17.70 -15.04
CA LEU A 137 1.95 17.42 -13.69
C LEU A 137 0.96 16.25 -13.66
N PHE A 138 0.16 16.09 -14.72
CA PHE A 138 -0.65 14.89 -14.90
C PHE A 138 0.24 13.65 -14.86
N TRP A 139 1.30 13.61 -15.67
CA TRP A 139 2.21 12.48 -15.71
C TRP A 139 2.96 12.26 -14.40
N LEU A 140 3.32 13.32 -13.69
CA LEU A 140 3.96 13.22 -12.38
C LEU A 140 3.03 12.53 -11.36
N TYR A 141 1.77 12.95 -11.30
CA TYR A 141 0.79 12.38 -10.38
C TYR A 141 0.39 10.96 -10.78
N GLU A 142 0.20 10.68 -12.08
CA GLU A 142 -0.05 9.33 -12.58
C GLU A 142 1.10 8.38 -12.27
N ARG A 143 2.35 8.84 -12.44
CA ARG A 143 3.53 8.06 -12.03
C ARG A 143 3.45 7.69 -10.56
N GLN A 144 3.11 8.63 -9.68
CA GLN A 144 2.98 8.37 -8.24
C GLN A 144 1.82 7.41 -7.93
N GLY A 145 0.74 7.49 -8.72
CA GLY A 145 -0.37 6.54 -8.70
C GLY A 145 0.09 5.13 -9.06
N ILE A 146 0.86 4.98 -10.14
CA ILE A 146 1.43 3.70 -10.59
C ILE A 146 2.38 3.12 -9.54
N GLU A 147 3.24 3.94 -8.95
CA GLU A 147 4.12 3.52 -7.84
C GLU A 147 3.29 2.99 -6.65
N SER A 148 2.20 3.68 -6.30
CA SER A 148 1.26 3.23 -5.26
C SER A 148 0.54 1.92 -5.63
N VAL A 149 0.18 1.72 -6.91
CA VAL A 149 -0.35 0.44 -7.40
C VAL A 149 0.68 -0.68 -7.25
N GLY A 150 1.94 -0.42 -7.60
CA GLY A 150 3.05 -1.37 -7.42
C GLY A 150 3.19 -1.79 -5.96
N LEU A 151 3.12 -0.84 -5.03
CA LEU A 151 3.13 -1.12 -3.58
C LEU A 151 1.91 -1.95 -3.15
N ALA A 152 0.72 -1.64 -3.67
CA ALA A 152 -0.48 -2.43 -3.39
C ALA A 152 -0.31 -3.90 -3.84
N PHE A 153 0.27 -4.13 -5.02
CA PHE A 153 0.60 -5.48 -5.50
C PHE A 153 1.60 -6.19 -4.61
N ILE A 154 2.68 -5.52 -4.19
CA ILE A 154 3.68 -6.10 -3.28
C ILE A 154 3.02 -6.57 -1.98
N TYR A 155 2.20 -5.72 -1.35
CA TYR A 155 1.50 -6.09 -0.12
C TYR A 155 0.46 -7.18 -0.35
N ALA A 156 -0.26 -7.16 -1.48
CA ALA A 156 -1.27 -8.17 -1.82
C ALA A 156 -0.65 -9.55 -2.08
N ILE A 157 0.44 -9.62 -2.85
CA ILE A 157 1.21 -10.86 -3.06
C ILE A 157 1.69 -11.40 -1.72
N SER A 158 2.22 -10.51 -0.88
CA SER A 158 2.67 -10.90 0.45
C SER A 158 1.53 -11.43 1.34
N LEU A 159 0.33 -10.85 1.26
CA LEU A 159 -0.85 -11.31 1.99
C LEU A 159 -1.31 -12.69 1.49
N ASN A 160 -1.30 -12.90 0.17
CA ASN A 160 -1.65 -14.18 -0.45
C ASN A 160 -0.64 -15.27 -0.05
N ALA A 161 0.66 -14.96 0.00
CA ALA A 161 1.67 -15.89 0.49
C ALA A 161 1.42 -16.33 1.96
N GLN A 162 0.98 -15.41 2.83
CA GLN A 162 0.57 -15.75 4.20
C GLN A 162 -0.69 -16.63 4.22
N LEU A 163 -1.61 -16.44 3.28
CA LEU A 163 -2.81 -17.28 3.15
C LEU A 163 -2.44 -18.71 2.78
N LEU A 164 -1.62 -18.88 1.75
CA LEU A 164 -1.18 -20.18 1.27
C LEU A 164 -0.41 -20.96 2.36
N ARG A 165 0.48 -20.30 3.13
CA ARG A 165 1.17 -20.93 4.26
C ARG A 165 0.21 -21.46 5.33
N ALA A 166 -0.79 -20.66 5.71
CA ALA A 166 -1.72 -21.08 6.74
C ALA A 166 -2.56 -22.28 6.28
N ILE A 167 -2.93 -22.32 5.00
CA ILE A 167 -3.62 -23.47 4.39
C ILE A 167 -2.70 -24.70 4.40
N TYR A 168 -1.45 -24.56 3.95
CA TYR A 168 -0.47 -25.65 3.95
C TYR A 168 -0.23 -26.22 5.35
N LYS A 169 -0.06 -25.35 6.35
CA LYS A 169 0.09 -25.78 7.75
C LYS A 169 -1.13 -26.55 8.24
N ALA A 170 -2.34 -26.08 7.94
CA ALA A 170 -3.58 -26.71 8.40
C ALA A 170 -3.90 -28.04 7.70
N VAL A 171 -3.35 -28.28 6.51
CA VAL A 171 -3.48 -29.57 5.80
C VAL A 171 -2.54 -30.63 6.35
N ASN A 172 -1.35 -30.23 6.83
CA ASN A 172 -0.29 -31.13 7.27
C ASN A 172 -0.25 -31.38 8.78
N THR A 173 -1.21 -30.84 9.54
CA THR A 173 -1.42 -31.08 10.98
C THR A 173 -2.73 -31.81 11.19
#